data_AF-A0A673MZH7-F1
#
_entry.id   AF-A0A673MZH7-F1
#
_cell.length_a   1.000
_cell.length_b   1.000
_cell.length_c   1.000
_cell.angle_alpha   90.00
_cell.angle_beta   90.00
_cell.angle_gamma   90.00
#
_symmetry.space_group_name_H-M   'P 1'
#
loop_
_entity.id
_entity.type
_entity.pdbx_description
1 polymer ?
#
loop_
_entity_poly.entity_id
_entity_poly.type
_entity_poly.pdbx_seq_one_letter_code
_entity_poly.pdbx_strand_id
1 'polypeptide(L)'
;MPSSRFVSSLKAIWSITLLQTDSGYYEELIRPKKLHNPVKASKSHRELQRELIITHKRGAVVGEKPELQRVLQQRNRAQALKQDIKQDKEKSPLEQELLKRQMRVLQLPPWWGRL
;
A
#
# COMPACT_ATOMS: atom_id res chain seq x y z
N MET A 1 -2.75 13.33 0.18
CA MET A 1 -1.85 14.08 -0.71
C MET A 1 -0.57 14.38 0.05
N PRO A 2 0.64 14.08 -0.48
CA PRO A 2 1.86 14.33 0.28
C PRO A 2 2.10 15.83 0.41
N SER A 3 2.42 16.26 1.63
CA SER A 3 2.56 17.66 2.05
C SER A 3 3.73 18.38 1.35
N SER A 4 3.49 19.64 0.97
CA SER A 4 4.38 20.55 0.23
C SER A 4 5.81 20.64 0.78
N ARG A 5 6.01 20.44 2.08
CA ARG A 5 7.32 20.52 2.74
C ARG A 5 8.28 19.35 2.40
N PHE A 6 7.75 18.17 2.12
CA PHE A 6 8.58 16.99 1.75
C PHE A 6 9.17 17.12 0.35
N VAL A 7 8.42 17.73 -0.57
CA VAL A 7 8.84 17.89 -1.97
C VAL A 7 9.96 18.94 -2.10
N SER A 8 9.91 19.98 -1.27
CA SER A 8 10.94 21.03 -1.21
C SER A 8 12.25 20.52 -0.60
N SER A 9 12.20 19.69 0.45
CA SER A 9 13.39 19.07 1.05
C SER A 9 14.09 18.12 0.08
N LEU A 10 13.33 17.29 -0.66
CA LEU A 10 13.88 16.42 -1.69
C LEU A 10 14.47 17.21 -2.87
N LYS A 11 13.84 18.33 -3.27
CA LYS A 11 14.40 19.25 -4.28
C LYS A 11 15.71 19.88 -3.80
N ALA A 12 15.80 20.28 -2.54
CA ALA A 12 17.01 20.84 -1.94
C ALA A 12 18.15 19.80 -1.87
N ILE A 13 17.85 18.59 -1.41
CA ILE A 13 18.82 17.47 -1.37
C ILE A 13 19.29 17.10 -2.79
N TRP A 14 18.38 17.11 -3.76
CA TRP A 14 18.72 16.84 -5.15
C TRP A 14 19.52 17.98 -5.81
N SER A 15 19.29 19.24 -5.42
CA SER A 15 20.09 20.38 -5.90
C SER A 15 21.46 20.49 -5.23
N ILE A 16 21.59 20.09 -3.96
CA ILE A 16 22.90 19.94 -3.27
C ILE A 16 23.76 18.87 -3.96
N THR A 17 23.15 17.83 -4.52
CA THR A 17 23.87 16.79 -5.27
C THR A 17 24.24 17.21 -6.70
N LEU A 18 23.58 18.22 -7.28
CA LEU A 18 23.68 18.56 -8.71
C LEU A 18 24.41 19.89 -9.00
N LEU A 19 25.29 20.35 -8.12
CA LEU A 19 26.06 21.59 -8.33
C LEU A 19 27.50 21.49 -7.84
N GLN A 20 28.15 20.36 -8.16
CA GLN A 20 29.59 20.23 -7.97
C GLN A 20 30.24 19.51 -9.16
N THR A 21 30.12 20.13 -10.33
CA THR A 21 30.93 19.80 -11.52
C THR A 21 31.23 21.08 -12.30
N ASP A 22 31.86 22.06 -11.67
CA ASP A 22 32.54 23.16 -12.36
C ASP A 22 33.96 23.24 -11.83
N SER A 23 34.81 22.32 -12.29
CA SER A 23 36.26 22.48 -12.21
C SER A 23 36.92 21.50 -13.18
N GLY A 24 37.19 21.99 -14.40
CA GLY A 24 38.32 21.70 -15.30
C GLY A 24 38.96 20.31 -15.44
N TYR A 25 38.40 19.23 -14.88
CA TYR A 25 39.01 17.89 -14.79
C TYR A 25 38.09 16.77 -15.33
N TYR A 26 37.02 17.15 -16.04
CA TYR A 26 35.97 16.22 -16.51
C TYR A 26 35.85 16.10 -18.03
N GLU A 27 36.74 16.74 -18.80
CA GLU A 27 36.73 16.60 -20.27
C GLU A 27 37.45 15.36 -20.80
N GLU A 28 38.17 14.62 -19.95
CA GLU A 28 38.80 13.33 -20.31
C GLU A 28 37.96 12.11 -19.88
N LEU A 29 36.85 12.29 -19.16
CA LEU A 29 35.97 11.18 -18.77
C LEU A 29 34.81 11.00 -19.75
N ILE A 30 34.61 9.77 -20.26
CA ILE A 30 33.44 9.40 -21.07
C ILE A 30 32.18 9.58 -20.21
N ARG A 31 31.45 10.67 -20.45
CA ARG A 31 30.16 10.90 -19.79
C ARG A 31 29.17 9.79 -20.17
N PRO A 32 28.49 9.14 -19.20
CA PRO A 32 27.45 8.17 -19.53
C PRO A 32 26.36 8.86 -20.34
N LYS A 33 26.23 8.48 -21.62
CA LYS A 33 25.19 8.99 -22.50
C LYS A 33 23.84 8.52 -21.99
N LYS A 34 22.91 9.45 -21.76
CA LYS A 34 21.52 9.12 -21.47
C LYS A 34 20.95 8.37 -22.68
N LEU A 35 20.86 7.05 -22.58
CA LEU A 35 20.29 6.22 -23.64
C LEU A 35 18.79 6.51 -23.72
N HIS A 36 18.33 6.80 -24.93
CA HIS A 36 16.90 6.96 -25.18
C HIS A 36 16.26 5.58 -25.06
N ASN A 37 15.38 5.41 -24.07
CA ASN A 37 14.63 4.19 -23.93
C ASN A 37 13.65 4.07 -25.13
N PRO A 38 13.84 3.10 -26.04
CA PRO A 38 13.04 3.01 -27.26
C PRO A 38 11.54 2.82 -26.97
N VAL A 39 11.21 2.19 -25.84
CA VAL A 39 9.85 1.99 -25.33
C VAL A 39 9.20 3.32 -24.93
N LYS A 40 9.99 4.25 -24.38
CA LYS A 40 9.51 5.60 -24.00
C LYS A 40 9.60 6.62 -25.14
N ALA A 41 10.47 6.37 -26.12
CA ALA A 41 10.59 7.19 -27.33
C ALA A 41 9.42 6.96 -28.30
N SER A 42 8.93 5.72 -28.41
CA SER A 42 7.78 5.39 -29.26
C SER A 42 6.48 5.96 -28.68
N LYS A 43 5.88 6.93 -29.38
CA LYS A 43 4.57 7.49 -29.02
C LYS A 43 3.47 6.43 -29.05
N SER A 44 3.46 5.61 -30.12
CA SER A 44 2.50 4.53 -30.31
C SER A 44 2.52 3.52 -29.16
N HIS A 45 3.72 3.11 -28.71
CA HIS A 45 3.83 2.17 -27.59
C HIS A 45 3.26 2.75 -26.29
N ARG A 46 3.55 4.03 -26.01
CA ARG A 46 3.02 4.71 -24.82
C ARG A 46 1.50 4.91 -24.90
N GLU A 47 0.98 5.17 -26.08
CA GLU A 47 -0.46 5.35 -26.32
C GLU A 47 -1.21 4.05 -26.09
N LEU A 48 -0.72 2.96 -26.69
CA LEU A 48 -1.21 1.61 -26.43
C LEU A 48 -1.12 1.23 -24.94
N GLN A 49 -0.01 1.53 -24.26
CA GLN A 49 0.12 1.27 -22.82
C GLN A 49 -0.93 2.03 -22.01
N ARG A 50 -1.19 3.30 -22.34
CA ARG A 50 -2.24 4.09 -21.68
C ARG A 50 -3.62 3.51 -21.98
N GLU A 51 -3.90 3.17 -23.23
CA GLU A 51 -5.16 2.55 -23.64
C GLU A 51 -5.38 1.23 -22.91
N LEU A 52 -4.39 0.33 -22.86
CA LEU A 52 -4.46 -0.93 -22.11
C LEU A 52 -4.74 -0.73 -20.61
N ILE A 53 -4.07 0.26 -19.99
CA ILE A 53 -4.34 0.60 -18.59
C ILE A 53 -5.77 1.14 -18.43
N ILE A 54 -6.22 1.97 -19.38
CA ILE A 54 -7.55 2.57 -19.37
C ILE A 54 -8.61 1.50 -19.61
N THR A 55 -8.45 0.58 -20.56
CA THR A 55 -9.37 -0.51 -20.84
C THR A 55 -9.38 -1.53 -19.71
N HIS A 56 -8.25 -1.80 -19.05
CA HIS A 56 -8.26 -2.63 -17.85
C HIS A 56 -8.99 -1.95 -16.68
N LYS A 57 -8.82 -0.64 -16.52
CA LYS A 57 -9.51 0.14 -15.48
C LYS A 57 -10.97 0.41 -15.77
N ARG A 58 -11.35 0.55 -17.05
CA ARG A 58 -12.71 0.89 -17.52
C ARG A 58 -13.52 -0.32 -18.00
N GLY A 59 -12.84 -1.38 -18.42
CA GLY A 59 -13.36 -2.58 -19.07
C GLY A 59 -12.98 -3.87 -18.34
N ALA A 60 -12.68 -3.79 -17.04
CA ALA A 60 -13.14 -4.86 -16.17
C ALA A 60 -14.65 -4.93 -16.37
N VAL A 61 -15.11 -5.97 -17.07
CA VAL A 61 -16.52 -6.31 -17.27
C VAL A 61 -17.28 -5.92 -16.01
N VAL A 62 -18.26 -5.03 -16.19
CA VAL A 62 -19.13 -4.47 -15.15
C VAL A 62 -19.40 -5.53 -14.06
N GLY A 63 -18.65 -5.48 -12.96
CA GLY A 63 -18.86 -6.34 -11.78
C GLY A 63 -17.87 -7.49 -11.53
N GLU A 64 -17.09 -7.96 -12.51
CA GLU A 64 -16.20 -9.11 -12.30
C GLU A 64 -14.75 -8.70 -12.10
N LYS A 65 -14.30 -8.77 -10.85
CA LYS A 65 -12.86 -8.74 -10.53
C LYS A 65 -12.18 -9.85 -11.33
N PRO A 66 -10.99 -9.61 -11.93
CA PRO A 66 -10.24 -10.67 -12.59
C PRO A 66 -10.03 -11.84 -11.62
N GLU A 67 -10.09 -13.07 -12.13
CA GLU A 67 -10.03 -14.31 -11.33
C GLU A 67 -8.94 -14.28 -10.26
N LEU A 68 -7.73 -13.86 -10.65
CA LEU A 68 -6.60 -13.72 -9.73
C LEU A 68 -6.88 -12.74 -8.58
N GLN A 69 -7.49 -11.59 -8.85
CA GLN A 69 -7.84 -10.62 -7.83
C GLN A 69 -8.95 -11.15 -6.91
N ARG A 70 -9.94 -11.89 -7.43
CA ARG A 70 -10.94 -12.58 -6.59
C ARG A 70 -10.28 -13.57 -5.65
N VAL A 71 -9.44 -14.45 -6.19
CA VAL A 71 -8.71 -15.48 -5.42
C VAL A 71 -7.81 -14.84 -4.36
N LEU A 72 -7.06 -13.79 -4.68
CA LEU A 72 -6.21 -13.09 -3.71
C LEU A 72 -7.02 -12.45 -2.59
N GLN A 73 -8.16 -11.82 -2.91
CA GLN A 73 -9.04 -11.25 -1.88
C GLN A 73 -9.65 -12.33 -0.99
N GLN A 74 -10.08 -13.45 -1.58
CA GLN A 74 -10.60 -14.60 -0.84
C GLN A 74 -9.53 -15.17 0.11
N ARG A 75 -8.31 -15.36 -0.39
CA ARG A 75 -7.18 -15.84 0.41
C ARG A 75 -6.86 -14.89 1.57
N ASN A 76 -6.82 -13.58 1.31
CA ASN A 76 -6.56 -12.59 2.34
C ASN A 76 -7.65 -12.58 3.43
N ARG A 77 -8.93 -12.67 3.05
CA ARG A 77 -10.04 -12.79 4.01
C ARG A 77 -9.94 -14.07 4.84
N ALA A 78 -9.66 -15.20 4.19
CA ALA A 78 -9.48 -16.48 4.87
C ALA A 78 -8.29 -16.47 5.83
N GLN A 79 -7.21 -15.77 5.48
CA GLN A 79 -6.05 -15.61 6.35
C GLN A 79 -6.35 -14.75 7.57
N ALA A 80 -7.06 -13.63 7.40
CA ALA A 80 -7.48 -12.77 8.50
C ALA A 80 -8.37 -13.55 9.50
N LEU A 81 -9.39 -14.26 9.01
CA LEU A 81 -10.24 -15.10 9.87
C LEU A 81 -9.45 -16.17 10.63
N LYS A 82 -8.46 -16.80 9.97
CA LYS A 82 -7.58 -17.78 10.65
C LYS A 82 -6.71 -17.12 11.72
N GLN A 83 -6.28 -15.88 11.53
CA GLN A 83 -5.53 -15.12 12.53
C GLN A 83 -6.43 -14.75 13.71
N ASP A 84 -7.64 -14.26 13.46
CA ASP A 84 -8.61 -13.94 14.51
C ASP A 84 -8.95 -15.18 15.35
N ILE A 85 -9.23 -16.32 14.71
CA ILE A 85 -9.50 -17.58 15.41
C ILE A 85 -8.28 -18.07 16.21
N LYS A 86 -7.07 -17.87 15.70
CA LYS A 86 -5.84 -18.21 16.44
C LYS A 86 -5.65 -17.31 17.63
N GLN A 87 -5.81 -16.00 17.46
CA GLN A 87 -5.75 -15.02 18.55
C GLN A 87 -6.80 -15.31 19.62
N ASP A 88 -8.03 -15.66 19.23
CA ASP A 88 -9.09 -16.05 20.16
C ASP A 88 -8.76 -17.33 20.95
N LYS A 89 -8.08 -18.29 20.32
CA LYS A 89 -7.59 -19.51 20.99
C LYS A 89 -6.37 -19.27 21.86
N GLU A 90 -5.54 -18.30 21.49
CA GLU A 90 -4.36 -17.86 22.24
C GLU A 90 -4.71 -16.91 23.39
N LYS A 91 -5.96 -16.44 23.50
CA LYS A 91 -6.44 -15.66 24.66
C LYS A 91 -6.09 -16.39 25.94
N SER A 92 -5.45 -15.66 26.85
CA SER A 92 -5.05 -16.20 28.14
C SER A 92 -6.28 -16.73 28.89
N PRO A 93 -6.17 -17.84 29.65
CA PRO A 93 -7.29 -18.36 30.46
C PRO A 93 -7.95 -17.28 31.32
N LEU A 94 -7.17 -16.30 31.80
CA LEU A 94 -7.66 -15.15 32.54
C LEU A 94 -8.55 -14.22 31.68
N GLU A 95 -8.16 -13.92 30.45
CA GLU A 95 -8.92 -13.07 29.53
C GLU A 95 -10.26 -13.70 29.17
N GLN A 96 -10.29 -15.02 28.97
CA GLN A 96 -11.52 -15.77 28.75
C GLN A 96 -12.47 -15.66 29.95
N GLU A 97 -11.94 -15.74 31.17
CA GLU A 97 -12.74 -15.64 32.38
C GLU A 97 -13.26 -14.21 32.62
N LEU A 98 -12.45 -13.18 32.31
CA LEU A 98 -12.88 -11.78 32.32
C LEU A 98 -14.03 -11.53 31.34
N LEU A 99 -13.94 -12.06 30.12
CA LEU A 99 -15.00 -11.99 29.11
C LEU A 99 -16.31 -12.62 29.61
N LYS A 100 -16.25 -13.81 30.21
CA LYS A 100 -17.43 -14.47 30.80
C LYS A 100 -18.05 -13.64 31.94
N ARG A 101 -17.22 -13.00 32.78
CA ARG A 101 -17.71 -12.11 33.84
C ARG A 101 -18.36 -10.86 33.27
N GLN A 102 -17.76 -10.25 32.25
CA GLN A 102 -18.32 -9.08 31.58
C GLN A 102 -19.68 -9.42 30.92
N MET A 103 -19.80 -10.57 30.25
CA MET A 103 -21.08 -11.03 29.70
C MET A 103 -22.15 -11.21 30.78
N ARG A 104 -21.78 -11.80 31.94
CA ARG A 104 -22.71 -11.91 33.08
C ARG A 104 -23.18 -10.54 33.54
N VAL A 105 -22.26 -9.58 33.72
CA VAL A 105 -22.60 -8.22 34.15
C VAL A 105 -23.51 -7.52 33.14
N LEU A 106 -23.28 -7.68 31.84
CA LEU A 106 -24.14 -7.10 30.80
C LEU A 106 -25.55 -7.70 30.78
N GLN A 107 -25.73 -8.94 31.25
CA GLN A 107 -27.03 -9.57 31.38
C GLN A 107 -27.76 -9.22 32.69
N LEU A 108 -27.06 -8.58 33.65
CA LEU A 108 -27.68 -8.21 34.92
C LEU A 108 -28.63 -7.02 34.74
N PRO A 109 -29.74 -6.98 35.49
CA PRO A 109 -30.65 -5.85 35.45
C PRO A 109 -29.94 -4.55 35.85
N PRO A 110 -30.33 -3.39 35.27
CA PRO A 110 -29.67 -2.10 35.53
C PRO A 110 -29.66 -1.67 37.01
N TRP A 111 -30.50 -2.27 37.85
CA TRP A 111 -30.63 -1.97 39.28
C TRP A 111 -29.73 -2.82 40.17
N TRP A 112 -28.96 -3.77 39.62
CA TRP A 112 -28.12 -4.73 40.38
C TRP A 112 -26.99 -4.09 41.23
N GLY A 113 -26.66 -2.81 41.02
CA GLY A 113 -25.64 -2.08 41.80
C GLY A 113 -26.16 -0.82 42.50
N ARG A 114 -27.48 -0.72 42.74
CA ARG A 114 -28.14 0.44 43.35
C ARG A 114 -28.68 0.19 44.77
N LEU A 115 -28.26 -0.90 45.41
CA LEU A 115 -28.46 -1.23 46.82
C LEU A 115 -27.09 -1.26 47.51
#